data_AF-A0A0W0FWI6-F1
#
_entry.id   AF-A0A0W0FWI6-F1
#
_cell.length_a   1.000
_cell.length_b   1.000
_cell.length_c   1.000
_cell.angle_alpha   90.00
_cell.angle_beta   90.00
_cell.angle_gamma   90.00
#
_symmetry.space_group_name_H-M   'P 1'
#
loop_
_entity.id
_entity.type
_entity.pdbx_description
1 polymer ?
#
loop_
_entity_poly.entity_id
_entity_poly.type
_entity_poly.pdbx_seq_one_letter_code
_entity_poly.pdbx_strand_id
1 'polypeptide(L)'
;MAAQFRTHVFAVEVTGKNARLLRFDREGAVVTSSFAYEEETHLVDFLWRFNHASSEARGHDGSVTMPSANEAAHVDTARTVLHMEPTAKVWRFEVFDEATQKPVVFYGGVLAESLSQGYLEDRSA
;
A
#
# COMPACT_ATOMS: atom_id res chain seq x y z
N MET A 1 -7.57 -2.19 -8.86
CA MET A 1 -6.11 -1.95 -8.65
C MET A 1 -5.82 -1.72 -7.16
N ALA A 2 -6.24 -2.64 -6.26
CA ALA A 2 -6.46 -2.29 -4.85
C ALA A 2 -6.00 -3.37 -3.86
N ALA A 3 -4.74 -3.82 -3.95
CA ALA A 3 -4.16 -4.73 -2.96
C ALA A 3 -2.65 -4.52 -2.77
N GLN A 4 -2.18 -3.26 -2.86
CA GLN A 4 -0.80 -2.94 -2.52
C GLN A 4 -0.80 -2.07 -1.27
N PHE A 5 -0.49 -2.68 -0.12
CA PHE A 5 -0.38 -1.95 1.14
C PHE A 5 0.84 -1.03 1.08
N ARG A 6 0.58 0.27 1.19
CA ARG A 6 1.58 1.32 1.09
C ARG A 6 1.46 2.29 2.27
N THR A 7 2.58 2.68 2.84
CA THR A 7 2.68 3.80 3.78
C THR A 7 2.78 5.13 3.06
N HIS A 8 3.39 5.11 1.87
CA HIS A 8 3.51 6.25 0.97
C HIS A 8 3.76 5.77 -0.46
N VAL A 9 3.58 6.66 -1.42
CA VAL A 9 3.92 6.43 -2.84
C VAL A 9 4.66 7.64 -3.39
N PHE A 10 5.53 7.41 -4.36
CA PHE A 10 6.18 8.48 -5.10
C PHE A 10 5.60 8.60 -6.51
N ALA A 11 5.54 9.84 -7.01
CA ALA A 11 5.23 10.13 -8.39
C ALA A 11 6.19 11.19 -8.93
N VAL A 12 6.34 11.20 -10.26
CA VAL A 12 7.08 12.24 -10.98
C VAL A 12 6.09 12.93 -11.90
N GLU A 13 5.92 14.23 -11.71
CA GLU A 13 5.22 15.08 -12.68
C GLU A 13 6.25 15.56 -13.70
N VAL A 14 5.96 15.42 -14.99
CA VAL A 14 6.81 15.95 -16.07
C VAL A 14 5.98 16.88 -16.94
N THR A 15 6.42 18.14 -17.04
CA THR A 15 5.74 19.19 -17.80
C THR A 15 6.77 19.93 -18.65
N GLY A 16 6.74 19.67 -19.96
CA GLY A 16 7.78 20.18 -20.87
C GLY A 16 9.16 19.65 -20.48
N LYS A 17 10.11 20.56 -20.26
CA LYS A 17 11.48 20.24 -19.81
C LYS A 17 11.65 20.22 -18.28
N ASN A 18 10.55 20.39 -17.55
CA ASN A 18 10.57 20.46 -16.11
C ASN A 18 9.98 19.20 -15.48
N ALA A 19 10.44 18.87 -14.28
CA ALA A 19 9.89 17.82 -13.45
C ALA A 19 9.64 18.29 -12.01
N ARG A 20 8.76 17.57 -11.31
CA ARG A 20 8.59 17.63 -9.86
C ARG A 20 8.62 16.22 -9.30
N LEU A 21 9.19 16.06 -8.11
CA LEU A 21 9.06 14.83 -7.34
C LEU A 21 7.96 15.01 -6.30
N LEU A 22 7.06 14.03 -6.21
CA LEU A 22 5.94 14.02 -5.29
C LEU A 22 6.05 12.79 -4.39
N ARG A 23 5.83 12.97 -3.10
CA ARG A 23 5.62 11.89 -2.13
C ARG A 23 4.23 12.06 -1.53
N PHE A 24 3.34 11.12 -1.81
CA PHE A 24 2.01 11.05 -1.21
C PHE A 24 2.02 10.08 -0.04
N ASP A 25 1.38 10.45 1.06
CA ASP A 25 1.05 9.56 2.16
C ASP A 25 -0.41 9.77 2.59
N ARG A 26 -0.80 9.21 3.74
CA ARG A 26 -2.18 9.34 4.25
C ARG A 26 -2.53 10.75 4.71
N GLU A 27 -1.54 11.60 4.96
CA GLU A 27 -1.73 12.97 5.48
C GLU A 27 -1.66 14.03 4.38
N GLY A 28 -1.17 13.68 3.19
CA GLY A 28 -1.21 14.54 2.02
C GLY A 28 -0.08 14.27 1.03
N ALA A 29 0.52 15.35 0.53
CA ALA A 29 1.60 15.28 -0.44
C ALA A 29 2.71 16.27 -0.11
N VAL A 30 3.95 15.83 -0.19
CA VAL A 30 5.15 16.68 -0.23
C VAL A 30 5.61 16.76 -1.68
N VAL A 31 5.80 17.97 -2.18
CA VAL A 31 6.12 18.22 -3.59
C VAL A 31 7.33 19.14 -3.67
N THR A 32 8.30 18.81 -4.52
CA THR A 32 9.46 19.68 -4.77
C THR A 32 9.05 20.91 -5.59
N SER A 33 9.86 21.95 -5.56
CA SER A 33 9.86 22.95 -6.62
C SER A 33 10.07 22.28 -7.98
N SER A 34 9.56 22.91 -9.04
CA SER A 34 9.83 22.52 -10.42
C SER A 34 11.31 22.70 -10.74
N PHE A 35 11.93 21.72 -11.41
CA PHE A 35 13.32 21.76 -11.84
C PHE A 35 13.48 21.28 -13.28
N ALA A 36 14.48 21.79 -14.00
CA ALA A 36 14.76 21.38 -15.37
C ALA A 36 15.48 20.02 -15.38
N TYR A 37 14.77 18.93 -15.71
CA TYR A 37 15.32 17.58 -15.57
C TYR A 37 16.41 17.25 -16.60
N GLU A 38 16.53 18.07 -17.66
CA GLU A 38 17.60 17.94 -18.67
C GLU A 38 18.92 18.59 -18.21
N GLU A 39 18.85 19.50 -17.24
CA GLU A 39 19.98 20.29 -16.77
C GLU A 39 20.44 19.86 -15.36
N GLU A 40 19.51 19.36 -14.53
CA GLU A 40 19.76 18.94 -13.16
C GLU A 40 19.73 17.41 -13.01
N THR A 41 20.56 16.88 -12.10
CA THR A 41 20.66 15.42 -11.87
C THR A 41 19.55 14.86 -11.00
N HIS A 42 18.70 15.71 -10.42
CA HIS A 42 17.74 15.32 -9.38
C HIS A 42 16.82 14.17 -9.77
N LEU A 43 16.30 14.16 -11.01
CA LEU A 43 15.44 13.08 -11.48
C LEU A 43 16.22 11.76 -11.61
N VAL A 44 17.41 11.79 -12.18
CA VAL A 44 18.25 10.60 -12.36
C VAL A 44 18.70 10.04 -11.01
N ASP A 45 19.15 10.92 -10.11
CA ASP A 45 19.55 10.55 -8.75
C ASP A 45 18.38 9.94 -7.97
N PHE A 46 17.19 10.53 -8.09
CA PHE A 46 15.99 9.99 -7.47
C PHE A 46 15.66 8.59 -8.02
N LEU A 47 15.61 8.42 -9.33
CA LEU A 47 15.29 7.12 -9.95
C LEU A 47 16.32 6.07 -9.58
N TRP A 48 17.61 6.42 -9.56
CA TRP A 48 18.68 5.51 -9.14
C TRP A 48 18.50 5.12 -7.67
N ARG A 49 18.32 6.08 -6.76
CA ARG A 49 18.12 5.79 -5.33
C ARG A 49 16.85 4.99 -5.10
N PHE A 50 15.76 5.33 -5.78
CA PHE A 50 14.49 4.62 -5.67
C PHE A 50 14.59 3.17 -6.14
N ASN A 51 15.31 2.91 -7.24
CA ASN A 51 15.52 1.55 -7.75
C ASN A 51 16.33 0.67 -6.78
N HIS A 52 17.26 1.27 -6.03
CA HIS A 52 18.10 0.58 -5.06
C HIS A 52 17.58 0.65 -3.62
N ALA A 53 16.45 1.32 -3.40
CA ALA A 53 15.84 1.47 -2.09
C ALA A 53 15.21 0.15 -1.61
N SER A 54 15.15 -0.04 -0.30
CA SER A 54 14.41 -1.16 0.31
C SER A 54 12.92 -1.09 -0.02
N SER A 55 12.20 -2.18 0.20
CA SER A 55 10.74 -2.21 -0.01
C SER A 55 10.02 -1.16 0.85
N GLU A 56 10.43 -1.02 2.10
CA GLU A 56 9.88 -0.05 3.08
C GLU A 56 10.19 1.39 2.65
N ALA A 57 11.41 1.65 2.17
CA ALA A 57 11.80 2.97 1.65
C ALA A 57 11.07 3.33 0.34
N ARG A 58 10.62 2.34 -0.44
CA ARG A 58 9.68 2.53 -1.57
C ARG A 58 8.22 2.60 -1.12
N GLY A 59 7.97 2.57 0.18
CA GLY A 59 6.67 2.73 0.79
C GLY A 59 5.84 1.47 0.94
N HIS A 60 6.39 0.26 0.78
CA HIS A 60 5.66 -0.95 1.15
C HIS A 60 5.39 -0.98 2.66
N ASP A 61 4.15 -1.28 3.03
CA ASP A 61 3.76 -1.44 4.43
C ASP A 61 4.13 -2.85 4.92
N GLY A 62 5.23 -2.95 5.67
CA GLY A 62 5.71 -4.22 6.23
C GLY A 62 4.86 -4.77 7.37
N SER A 63 3.94 -3.97 7.93
CA SER A 63 3.02 -4.43 8.97
C SER A 63 1.91 -5.33 8.43
N VAL A 64 1.75 -5.41 7.10
CA VAL A 64 0.74 -6.24 6.44
C VAL A 64 1.40 -7.37 5.68
N THR A 65 1.14 -8.61 6.09
CA THR A 65 1.77 -9.80 5.53
C THR A 65 0.76 -10.91 5.23
N MET A 66 1.21 -11.98 4.57
CA MET A 66 0.42 -13.20 4.46
C MET A 66 0.57 -14.01 5.76
N PRO A 67 -0.51 -14.56 6.32
CA PRO A 67 -0.43 -15.49 7.43
C PRO A 67 0.46 -16.70 7.09
N SER A 68 1.24 -17.15 8.05
CA SER A 68 2.01 -18.39 7.95
C SER A 68 1.12 -19.63 8.10
N ALA A 69 1.64 -20.81 7.75
CA ALA A 69 0.90 -22.06 7.88
C ALA A 69 0.48 -22.37 9.33
N ASN A 70 1.26 -21.93 10.32
CA ASN A 70 0.97 -22.13 11.74
C ASN A 70 -0.19 -21.24 12.24
N GLU A 71 -0.65 -20.28 11.44
CA GLU A 71 -1.74 -19.37 11.77
C GLU A 71 -3.07 -19.76 11.11
N ALA A 72 -3.16 -20.96 10.51
CA ALA A 72 -4.34 -21.44 9.78
C ALA A 72 -5.65 -21.33 10.58
N ALA A 73 -5.62 -21.65 11.89
CA ALA A 73 -6.80 -21.53 12.75
C ALA A 73 -7.34 -20.09 12.85
N HIS A 74 -6.44 -19.08 12.88
CA HIS A 74 -6.85 -17.67 12.88
C HIS A 74 -7.42 -17.26 11.52
N VAL A 75 -6.88 -17.81 10.42
CA VAL A 75 -7.40 -17.60 9.07
C VAL A 75 -8.81 -18.18 8.93
N ASP A 76 -9.05 -19.40 9.40
CA ASP A 76 -10.37 -20.04 9.36
C ASP A 76 -11.40 -19.28 10.20
N THR A 77 -10.97 -18.82 11.38
CA THR A 77 -11.79 -17.97 12.26
C THR A 77 -12.14 -16.65 11.55
N ALA A 78 -11.15 -15.98 10.96
CA ALA A 78 -11.35 -14.72 10.24
C ALA A 78 -12.32 -14.91 9.07
N ARG A 79 -12.14 -15.96 8.26
CA ARG A 79 -13.06 -16.27 7.14
C ARG A 79 -14.50 -16.45 7.60
N THR A 80 -14.69 -17.14 8.72
CA THR A 80 -16.00 -17.42 9.29
C THR A 80 -16.65 -16.15 9.82
N VAL A 81 -15.94 -15.40 10.67
CA VAL A 81 -16.46 -14.20 11.35
C VAL A 81 -16.68 -13.04 10.37
N LEU A 82 -15.83 -12.92 9.35
CA LEU A 82 -15.91 -11.87 8.34
C LEU A 82 -16.71 -12.29 7.09
N HIS A 83 -17.38 -13.46 7.11
CA HIS A 83 -18.19 -13.96 5.99
C HIS A 83 -17.46 -13.87 4.63
N MET A 84 -16.20 -14.31 4.61
CA MET A 84 -15.35 -14.20 3.43
C MET A 84 -15.55 -15.39 2.48
N GLU A 85 -15.39 -15.14 1.18
CA GLU A 85 -15.34 -16.23 0.20
C GLU A 85 -14.19 -17.23 0.51
N PRO A 86 -14.37 -18.54 0.29
CA PRO A 86 -13.36 -19.56 0.62
C PRO A 86 -12.01 -19.36 -0.06
N THR A 87 -11.97 -18.68 -1.20
CA THR A 87 -10.76 -18.39 -1.96
C THR A 87 -10.23 -16.97 -1.73
N ALA A 88 -10.94 -16.13 -0.99
CA ALA A 88 -10.50 -14.78 -0.68
C ALA A 88 -9.17 -14.80 0.08
N LYS A 89 -8.31 -13.83 -0.21
CA LYS A 89 -7.05 -13.66 0.52
C LYS A 89 -7.34 -13.08 1.91
N VAL A 90 -6.71 -13.68 2.91
CA VAL A 90 -6.66 -13.16 4.28
C VAL A 90 -5.26 -12.59 4.50
N TRP A 91 -5.21 -11.37 5.00
CA TRP A 91 -3.98 -10.69 5.39
C TRP A 91 -3.84 -10.68 6.90
N ARG A 92 -2.59 -10.68 7.35
CA ARG A 92 -2.16 -10.50 8.73
C ARG A 92 -1.71 -9.06 8.91
N PHE A 93 -2.21 -8.39 9.93
CA PHE A 93 -1.89 -7.00 10.25
C PHE A 93 -1.25 -6.92 11.63
N GLU A 94 -0.07 -6.32 11.72
CA GLU A 94 0.55 -5.96 13.00
C GLU A 94 0.25 -4.51 13.33
N VAL A 95 -0.57 -4.29 14.35
CA VAL A 95 -0.94 -2.96 14.81
C VAL A 95 -0.29 -2.71 16.16
N PHE A 96 0.49 -1.64 16.27
CA PHE A 96 1.09 -1.27 17.54
C PHE A 96 0.03 -0.73 18.49
N ASP A 97 -0.10 -1.35 19.67
CA ASP A 97 -0.96 -0.86 20.74
C ASP A 97 -0.14 0.04 21.67
N GLU A 98 -0.50 1.32 21.72
CA GLU A 98 0.17 2.32 22.55
C GLU A 98 -0.01 2.09 24.05
N ALA A 99 -1.16 1.54 24.47
CA ALA A 99 -1.43 1.31 25.89
C ALA A 99 -0.57 0.17 26.44
N THR A 100 -0.37 -0.89 25.65
CA THR A 100 0.42 -2.07 26.04
C THR A 100 1.86 -2.03 25.54
N GLN A 101 2.21 -1.07 24.68
CA GLN A 101 3.53 -0.90 24.04
C GLN A 101 3.98 -2.15 23.28
N LYS A 102 3.04 -2.86 22.64
CA LYS A 102 3.29 -4.13 21.94
C LYS A 102 2.49 -4.22 20.64
N PRO A 103 3.00 -4.94 19.63
CA PRO A 103 2.21 -5.25 18.45
C PRO A 103 1.11 -6.25 18.78
N VAL A 104 -0.10 -5.95 18.32
CA VAL A 104 -1.27 -6.83 18.33
C VAL A 104 -1.53 -7.29 16.90
N VAL A 105 -1.80 -8.58 16.73
CA VAL A 105 -2.01 -9.19 15.43
C VAL A 105 -3.51 -9.27 15.13
N PHE A 106 -3.90 -8.79 13.95
CA PHE A 106 -5.24 -8.91 13.41
C PHE A 106 -5.22 -9.67 12.09
N TYR A 107 -6.36 -10.24 11.71
CA TYR A 107 -6.54 -10.93 10.44
C TYR A 107 -7.77 -10.36 9.74
N GLY A 108 -7.66 -10.09 8.45
CA GLY A 108 -8.75 -9.47 7.69
C GLY A 108 -8.62 -9.61 6.19
N GLY A 109 -9.68 -9.27 5.47
CA GLY A 109 -9.67 -9.26 4.01
C GLY A 109 -10.92 -8.64 3.40
N VAL A 110 -11.06 -8.82 2.08
CA VAL A 110 -12.18 -8.27 1.32
C VAL A 110 -13.43 -9.10 1.59
N LEU A 111 -14.52 -8.42 1.99
CA LEU A 111 -15.83 -9.03 2.23
C LEU A 111 -16.48 -9.45 0.92
N ALA A 112 -17.23 -10.56 0.92
CA ALA A 112 -17.90 -11.07 -0.28
C ALA A 112 -18.82 -10.04 -0.94
N GLU A 113 -19.54 -9.24 -0.15
CA GLU A 113 -20.49 -8.21 -0.62
C GLU A 113 -19.81 -7.03 -1.33
N SER A 114 -18.55 -6.75 -1.04
CA SER A 114 -17.82 -5.64 -1.66
C SER A 114 -17.38 -5.92 -3.10
N LEU A 115 -17.39 -7.20 -3.54
CA LEU A 115 -17.03 -7.59 -4.90
C LEU A 115 -18.20 -7.42 -5.89
N SER A 116 -19.45 -7.49 -5.44
CA SER A 116 -20.62 -7.30 -6.30
C SER A 116 -20.88 -5.82 -6.61
N GLN A 117 -20.65 -4.92 -5.65
CA GLN A 117 -20.86 -3.48 -5.82
C GLN A 117 -19.84 -2.88 -6.80
N GLY A 118 -18.55 -3.26 -6.69
CA GLY A 118 -17.50 -2.76 -7.59
C GLY A 118 -17.62 -3.23 -9.05
N TYR A 119 -18.29 -4.36 -9.30
CA TYR A 119 -18.52 -4.86 -10.66
C TYR A 119 -19.69 -4.15 -11.38
N LEU A 120 -20.63 -3.55 -10.62
CA LEU A 120 -21.75 -2.80 -11.20
C LEU A 120 -21.38 -1.36 -11.55
N GLU A 121 -20.47 -0.73 -10.79
CA GLU A 121 -20.04 0.65 -11.07
C GLU A 121 -19.10 0.75 -12.28
N ASP A 122 -18.28 -0.26 -12.55
CA ASP A 122 -17.31 -0.31 -13.67
C ASP A 122 -17.96 -0.55 -15.06
N ARG A 123 -19.28 -0.79 -15.12
CA ARG A 123 -20.05 -0.92 -16.39
C ARG A 123 -20.91 0.30 -16.70
N SER A 124 -20.80 1.36 -15.89
CA SER A 124 -21.61 2.58 -16.02
C SER A 124 -20.82 3.84 -16.41
N ALA A 125 -19.55 3.68 -16.79
CA ALA A 125 -18.69 4.75 -17.32
C ALA A 125 -18.42 4.58 -18.82
#